data_AF-A0A3D8GJY0-F1
#
_entry.id   AF-A0A3D8GJY0-F1
#
_cell.length_a   1.000
_cell.length_b   1.000
_cell.length_c   1.000
_cell.angle_alpha   90.00
_cell.angle_beta   90.00
_cell.angle_gamma   90.00
#
_symmetry.space_group_name_H-M   'P 1'
#
loop_
_entity.id
_entity.type
_entity.pdbx_description
1 polymer ?
#
loop_
_entity_poly.entity_id
_entity_poly.type
_entity_poly.pdbx_seq_one_letter_code
_entity_poly.pdbx_strand_id
1 'polypeptide(L)' 'MLIKIKYKGWLILMVLRIAGIPPLLGFFLKLFAFIMIFKYEYYFIMFLIFCSVVMFYVYFRMIYDVLMRYYDNMN' A
#
# COMPACT_ATOMS: atom_id res chain seq x y z
N MET A 1 14.47 6.96 -22.59
CA MET A 1 13.33 6.04 -22.31
C MET A 1 13.43 5.41 -20.92
N LEU A 2 14.58 4.83 -20.56
CA LEU A 2 14.86 4.25 -19.23
C LEU A 2 14.55 5.17 -18.03
N ILE A 3 14.87 6.47 -18.15
CA ILE A 3 14.60 7.46 -17.10
C ILE A 3 13.09 7.58 -16.79
N LYS A 4 12.22 7.63 -17.82
CA LYS A 4 10.76 7.67 -17.65
C LYS A 4 10.20 6.39 -17.01
N ILE A 5 10.82 5.23 -17.30
CA ILE A 5 10.43 3.93 -16.74
C ILE A 5 10.81 3.84 -15.26
N LYS A 6 11.99 4.33 -14.88
CA LYS A 6 12.46 4.39 -13.48
C LYS A 6 11.53 5.22 -12.58
N TYR A 7 11.04 6.37 -13.08
CA TYR A 7 10.08 7.20 -12.32
C TYR A 7 8.73 6.48 -12.09
N LYS A 8 8.27 5.65 -13.05
CA LYS A 8 7.02 4.88 -12.91
C LYS A 8 7.14 3.73 -11.91
N GLY A 9 8.26 2.99 -11.96
CA GLY A 9 8.54 1.95 -10.96
C GLY A 9 8.63 2.52 -9.54
N TRP A 10 9.20 3.71 -9.41
CA TRP A 10 9.28 4.39 -8.11
C TRP A 10 7.91 4.82 -7.57
N LEU A 11 7.01 5.31 -8.43
CA LEU A 11 5.61 5.59 -8.06
C LEU A 11 4.89 4.35 -7.54
N ILE A 12 5.06 3.21 -8.21
CA ILE A 12 4.46 1.93 -7.78
C ILE A 12 4.97 1.56 -6.37
N LEU A 13 6.28 1.67 -6.13
CA LEU A 13 6.86 1.44 -4.80
C LEU A 13 6.33 2.40 -3.74
N MET A 14 6.12 3.68 -4.06
CA MET A 14 5.52 4.64 -3.12
C MET A 14 4.10 4.24 -2.73
N VAL A 15 3.25 3.89 -3.69
CA VAL A 15 1.86 3.52 -3.41
C VAL A 15 1.77 2.19 -2.64
N LEU A 16 2.63 1.21 -2.97
CA LEU A 16 2.73 -0.06 -2.23
C LEU A 16 3.16 0.16 -0.76
N ARG A 17 4.03 1.14 -0.49
CA ARG A 17 4.42 1.52 0.89
C ARG A 17 3.23 2.07 1.67
N ILE A 18 2.40 2.90 1.04
CA ILE A 18 1.19 3.49 1.66
C ILE A 18 0.11 2.42 1.87
N ALA A 19 -0.03 1.47 0.94
CA ALA A 19 -0.95 0.34 1.07
C ALA A 19 -0.65 -0.51 2.30
N GLY A 20 0.63 -0.64 2.66
CA GLY A 20 1.08 -1.37 3.84
C GLY A 20 1.23 -2.86 3.57
N ILE A 21 1.86 -3.22 2.45
CA ILE A 21 2.22 -4.60 2.12
C ILE A 21 3.47 -5.02 2.94
N PRO A 22 3.50 -6.20 3.55
CA PRO A 22 4.75 -6.77 4.10
C PRO A 22 5.68 -7.04 2.91
N PRO A 23 6.91 -6.50 2.79
CA PRO A 23 7.94 -6.14 3.78
C PRO A 23 8.24 -4.63 3.90
N LEU A 24 7.29 -3.76 3.53
CA LEU A 24 7.51 -2.31 3.44
C LEU A 24 7.23 -1.59 4.77
N LEU A 25 7.88 -0.44 4.98
CA LEU A 25 7.78 0.38 6.21
C LEU A 25 6.34 0.69 6.65
N GLY A 26 5.42 0.93 5.72
CA GLY A 26 4.03 1.25 6.05
C GLY A 26 3.26 0.12 6.73
N PHE A 27 3.66 -1.13 6.49
CA PHE A 27 3.10 -2.29 7.21
C PHE A 27 3.49 -2.27 8.68
N PHE A 28 4.79 -2.09 8.97
CA PHE A 28 5.29 -2.02 10.35
C PHE A 28 4.70 -0.86 11.14
N LEU A 29 4.49 0.30 10.49
CA LEU A 29 3.82 1.45 11.10
C LEU A 29 2.37 1.14 11.49
N LYS A 30 1.60 0.48 10.61
CA LYS A 30 0.22 0.06 10.94
C LYS A 30 0.20 -0.97 12.06
N LEU A 31 1.08 -1.97 12.04
CA LEU A 31 1.19 -2.95 13.11
C LEU A 31 1.54 -2.29 14.45
N PHE A 32 2.50 -1.38 14.46
CA PHE A 32 2.88 -0.64 15.66
C PHE A 32 1.70 0.22 16.17
N ALA A 33 0.97 0.88 15.28
CA ALA A 33 -0.23 1.63 15.64
C ALA A 33 -1.31 0.72 16.24
N PHE A 34 -1.56 -0.47 15.68
CA PHE A 34 -2.51 -1.43 16.24
C PHE A 34 -2.10 -1.91 17.63
N ILE A 35 -0.81 -2.20 17.85
CA ILE A 35 -0.30 -2.61 19.18
C ILE A 35 -0.48 -1.49 20.21
N MET A 36 -0.26 -0.23 19.82
CA MET A 36 -0.45 0.91 20.72
C MET A 36 -1.92 1.16 21.04
N ILE A 37 -2.80 1.09 20.03
CA ILE A 37 -4.25 1.29 20.16
C ILE A 37 -4.90 0.13 20.94
N PHE A 38 -4.32 -1.08 20.88
CA PHE A 38 -4.77 -2.25 21.65
C PHE A 38 -4.82 -2.00 23.15
N LYS A 39 -4.00 -1.08 23.66
CA LYS A 39 -4.02 -0.73 25.08
C LYS A 39 -5.23 0.11 25.50
N TYR A 40 -5.94 0.73 24.56
CA TYR A 40 -7.03 1.65 24.83
C TYR A 40 -8.39 0.96 24.64
N GLU A 41 -8.72 0.55 23.40
CA GLU A 41 -10.03 -0.05 23.10
C GLU A 41 -9.97 -1.10 21.99
N TYR A 42 -10.59 -2.27 22.23
CA TYR A 42 -10.59 -3.40 21.31
C TYR A 42 -11.51 -3.21 20.10
N TYR A 43 -12.71 -2.63 20.30
CA TYR A 43 -13.69 -2.43 19.21
C TYR A 43 -13.16 -1.50 18.12
N PHE A 44 -12.39 -0.48 18.51
CA PHE A 44 -11.82 0.48 17.57
C PHE A 44 -10.78 -0.15 16.62
N ILE A 45 -10.07 -1.18 17.07
CA ILE A 45 -9.10 -1.91 16.24
C ILE A 45 -9.80 -2.66 15.11
N MET A 46 -10.92 -3.32 15.39
CA MET A 46 -11.65 -4.08 14.38
C MET A 46 -12.09 -3.16 13.23
N PHE A 47 -12.57 -1.96 13.56
CA PHE A 47 -12.92 -0.92 12.60
C PHE A 47 -11.69 -0.46 11.78
N LEU A 48 -10.55 -0.22 12.45
CA LEU A 48 -9.32 0.19 11.76
C LEU A 48 -8.77 -0.88 10.81
N ILE A 49 -8.85 -2.16 11.19
CA ILE A 49 -8.46 -3.28 10.32
C ILE A 49 -9.36 -3.30 9.08
N PHE A 50 -10.68 -3.15 9.25
CA PHE A 50 -11.62 -3.08 8.13
C PHE A 50 -11.30 -1.92 7.19
N CYS A 51 -11.08 -0.71 7.73
CA CYS A 51 -10.67 0.45 6.92
C CYS A 51 -9.35 0.19 6.18
N SER A 52 -8.38 -0.48 6.81
CA SER A 52 -7.11 -0.81 6.16
C SER A 52 -7.29 -1.74 4.96
N VAL A 53 -8.22 -2.71 5.03
CA VAL A 53 -8.52 -3.62 3.91
C VAL A 53 -9.23 -2.88 2.76
N VAL A 54 -10.20 -2.01 3.07
CA VAL A 54 -10.88 -1.20 2.03
C VAL A 54 -9.87 -0.31 1.31
N MET A 55 -9.00 0.37 2.05
CA MET A 55 -7.98 1.24 1.45
C MET A 55 -6.96 0.45 0.64
N PHE A 56 -6.61 -0.77 1.07
CA PHE A 56 -5.73 -1.65 0.31
C PHE A 56 -6.28 -1.92 -1.10
N TYR A 57 -7.58 -2.21 -1.24
CA TYR A 57 -8.22 -2.38 -2.55
C TYR A 57 -8.12 -1.12 -3.41
N VAL A 58 -8.38 0.05 -2.83
CA VAL A 58 -8.31 1.34 -3.55
C VAL A 58 -6.89 1.60 -4.07
N TYR A 59 -5.86 1.35 -3.26
CA TYR A 59 -4.47 1.52 -3.67
C TYR A 59 -4.06 0.55 -4.78
N PHE A 60 -4.51 -0.70 -4.73
CA PHE A 60 -4.27 -1.66 -5.81
C PHE A 60 -4.93 -1.24 -7.12
N ARG A 61 -6.17 -0.75 -7.05
CA ARG A 61 -6.89 -0.24 -8.23
C ARG A 61 -6.16 0.94 -8.86
N MET A 62 -5.61 1.84 -8.06
CA MET A 62 -4.82 2.98 -8.55
C MET A 62 -3.53 2.56 -9.26
N ILE A 63 -2.89 1.48 -8.81
CA ILE A 63 -1.65 0.97 -9.42
C ILE A 63 -1.94 0.17 -10.70
N TYR A 64 -3.11 -0.48 -10.80
CA TYR A 64 -3.45 -1.41 -11.89
C TYR A 64 -3.19 -0.82 -13.28
N ASP A 65 -3.67 0.39 -13.55
CA ASP A 65 -3.49 1.06 -14.84
C ASP A 65 -2.00 1.32 -15.17
N VAL A 66 -1.21 1.67 -14.15
CA VAL A 66 0.23 1.92 -14.29
C VAL A 66 0.98 0.62 -14.54
N LEU A 67 0.58 -0.45 -13.86
CA LEU A 67 1.22 -1.77 -13.93
C LEU A 67 0.93 -2.45 -15.27
N MET A 68 -0.31 -2.36 -15.76
CA MET A 68 -0.70 -2.85 -17.09
C MET A 68 0.10 -2.15 -18.19
N ARG A 69 0.20 -0.82 -18.11
CA ARG A 69 1.00 -0.04 -19.07
C ARG A 69 2.49 -0.33 -18.97
N TYR A 70 3.00 -0.70 -17.79
CA TYR A 70 4.40 -1.09 -17.64
C TYR A 70 4.68 -2.43 -18.32
N TYR A 71 3.81 -3.42 -18.14
CA TYR A 71 3.91 -4.73 -18.78
C TYR A 71 3.91 -4.63 -20.31
N ASP A 72 2.98 -3.85 -20.87
CA ASP A 72 2.90 -3.60 -22.31
C ASP A 72 4.15 -2.92 -22.91
N ASN A 73 4.89 -2.14 -22.11
CA ASN A 73 6.16 -1.53 -22.57
C ASN A 73 7.36 -2.48 -22.47
N MET A 74 7.24 -3.63 -21.80
CA MET A 74 8.34 -4.61 -21.66
C MET A 74 8.24 -5.77 -22.65
N ASN A 75 7.05 -6.03 -23.21
CA ASN A 75 6.85 -6.90 -24.38
C ASN A 75 7.07 -6.11 -25.68
#